data_AF-A0A1E5G0C2-F1
#
_entry.id   AF-A0A1E5G0C2-F1
#
_cell.length_a   1.000
_cell.length_b   1.000
_cell.length_c   1.000
_cell.angle_alpha   90.00
_cell.angle_beta   90.00
_cell.angle_gamma   90.00
#
_symmetry.space_group_name_H-M   'P 1'
#
loop_
_entity.id
_entity.type
_entity.pdbx_description
1 polymer ?
#
loop_
_entity_poly.entity_id
_entity_poly.type
_entity_poly.pdbx_seq_one_letter_code
_entity_poly.pdbx_strand_id
1 'polypeptide(L)'
;MAKRIASFIDEEGNITPLNNSGNIVVYKKYQGQWELETTKPFTMDGIKNMAQLRDIMGAIINSLGDCKTFIGQSVSGVPYFEFEKAGINIWEFEGTPTDYLEHVYKQELLEQSELEITELRKKQQLEAIGPKDFGNGHYQVSLTKIQGNNLGITSKQVLLPILKKGLYYKLEVYCSHIPPWLEAEIVSRALSSKIERINEKELRVLITKKICK
;
A
#
# COMPACT_ATOMS: atom_id res chain seq x y z
N MET A 1 2.47 19.82 1.88
CA MET A 1 3.94 19.61 1.86
C MET A 1 4.45 20.01 0.48
N ALA A 2 5.64 20.59 0.37
CA ALA A 2 6.23 20.89 -0.94
C ALA A 2 6.64 19.58 -1.62
N LYS A 3 6.26 19.38 -2.88
CA LYS A 3 6.66 18.20 -3.65
C LYS A 3 8.11 18.34 -4.08
N ARG A 4 8.89 17.26 -3.96
CA ARG A 4 10.26 17.15 -4.49
C ARG A 4 10.31 16.05 -5.54
N ILE A 5 11.06 16.30 -6.61
CA ILE A 5 11.37 15.32 -7.66
C ILE A 5 12.86 15.42 -7.94
N ALA A 6 13.55 14.29 -7.88
CA ALA A 6 14.96 14.21 -8.22
C ALA A 6 15.14 13.76 -9.68
N SER A 7 16.24 14.15 -10.31
CA SER A 7 16.63 13.64 -11.62
C SER A 7 18.15 13.53 -11.74
N PHE A 8 18.61 12.70 -12.67
CA PHE A 8 20.03 12.57 -13.00
C PHE A 8 20.30 13.17 -14.38
N ILE A 9 21.12 14.22 -14.41
CA ILE A 9 21.41 15.01 -15.61
C ILE A 9 22.89 15.02 -15.96
N ASP A 10 23.21 15.20 -17.24
CA ASP A 10 24.56 15.48 -17.72
C ASP A 10 24.95 16.96 -17.55
N GLU A 11 26.09 17.36 -18.13
CA GLU A 11 26.57 18.74 -18.12
C GLU A 11 25.71 19.70 -18.97
N GLU A 12 24.98 19.17 -19.96
CA GLU A 12 24.08 19.93 -20.83
C GLU A 12 22.70 20.14 -20.18
N GLY A 13 22.42 19.45 -19.08
CA GLY A 13 21.15 19.52 -18.36
C GLY A 13 20.12 18.50 -18.82
N ASN A 14 20.51 17.54 -19.65
CA ASN A 14 19.64 16.48 -20.15
C ASN A 14 19.69 15.27 -19.22
N ILE A 15 18.55 14.57 -19.11
CA ILE A 15 18.45 13.30 -18.40
C ILE A 15 19.43 12.31 -19.06
N THR A 16 20.29 11.73 -18.24
CA THR A 16 21.33 10.78 -18.68
C THR A 16 21.19 9.47 -17.90
N PRO A 17 21.72 8.34 -18.40
CA PRO A 17 21.66 7.09 -17.66
C PRO A 17 22.71 7.11 -16.53
N LEU A 18 22.42 6.40 -15.43
CA LEU A 18 23.27 6.43 -14.23
C LEU A 18 24.69 5.89 -14.46
N ASN A 19 24.96 5.22 -15.57
CA ASN A 19 26.30 4.73 -15.93
C ASN A 19 27.27 5.85 -16.32
N ASN A 20 26.76 7.03 -16.66
CA ASN A 20 27.55 8.19 -17.01
C ASN A 20 27.87 9.05 -15.77
N SER A 21 28.86 9.92 -15.91
CA SER A 21 29.09 11.01 -14.97
C SER A 21 28.03 12.09 -15.16
N GLY A 22 27.49 12.63 -14.08
CA GLY A 22 26.46 13.64 -14.14
C GLY A 22 26.19 14.28 -12.79
N ASN A 23 25.03 14.91 -12.66
CA ASN A 23 24.58 15.56 -11.45
C ASN A 23 23.21 15.03 -11.06
N ILE A 24 23.04 14.73 -9.78
CA ILE A 24 21.72 14.53 -9.19
C ILE A 24 21.18 15.90 -8.82
N VAL A 25 20.09 16.27 -9.47
CA VAL A 25 19.35 17.51 -9.21
C VAL A 25 18.06 17.20 -8.49
N VAL A 26 17.67 18.04 -7.54
CA VAL A 26 16.39 17.95 -6.85
C VAL A 26 15.61 19.23 -7.13
N TYR A 27 14.45 19.07 -7.72
CA TYR A 27 13.49 20.14 -7.96
C TYR A 27 12.42 20.13 -6.89
N LYS A 28 12.04 21.31 -6.43
CA LYS A 28 10.98 21.51 -5.46
C LYS A 28 9.87 22.34 -6.07
N LYS A 29 8.62 21.91 -5.88
CA LYS A 29 7.46 22.70 -6.26
C LYS A 29 7.11 23.69 -5.15
N TYR A 30 7.26 24.97 -5.44
CA TYR A 30 6.91 26.08 -4.55
C TYR A 30 5.97 27.05 -5.28
N GLN A 31 4.83 27.38 -4.65
CA GLN A 31 3.79 28.26 -5.22
C GLN A 31 3.35 27.92 -6.66
N GLY A 32 3.41 26.63 -7.03
CA GLY A 32 3.01 26.16 -8.36
C GLY A 32 4.12 26.15 -9.41
N GLN A 33 5.31 26.67 -9.09
CA GLN A 33 6.48 26.64 -9.97
C GLN A 33 7.53 25.64 -9.45
N TRP A 34 8.31 25.10 -10.37
CA TRP A 34 9.43 24.22 -10.07
C TRP A 34 10.71 25.04 -9.95
N GLU A 35 11.40 24.89 -8.83
CA GLU A 35 12.69 25.53 -8.56
C GLU A 35 13.74 24.46 -8.27
N LEU A 36 14.96 24.70 -8.72
CA LEU A 36 16.11 23.86 -8.38
C LEU A 36 16.48 24.08 -6.91
N GLU A 37 16.34 23.05 -6.09
CA GLU A 37 16.63 23.11 -4.65
C GLU A 37 18.06 22.68 -4.34
N THR A 38 18.58 21.66 -5.03
CA THR A 38 19.92 21.11 -4.76
C THR A 38 20.49 20.44 -6.00
N THR A 39 21.79 20.59 -6.21
CA THR A 39 22.57 19.87 -7.22
C THR A 39 23.75 19.20 -6.53
N LYS A 40 23.96 17.91 -6.81
CA LYS A 40 25.11 17.16 -6.30
C LYS A 40 25.79 16.41 -7.44
N PRO A 41 27.10 16.57 -7.62
CA PRO A 41 27.83 15.79 -8.60
C PRO A 41 27.82 14.31 -8.22
N PHE A 42 27.69 13.46 -9.21
CA PHE A 42 27.66 12.01 -9.06
C PHE A 42 28.36 11.36 -10.25
N THR A 43 29.26 10.42 -9.95
CA THR A 43 29.95 9.64 -10.98
C THR A 43 30.01 8.19 -10.56
N MET A 44 29.86 7.29 -11.53
CA MET A 44 30.14 5.86 -11.37
C MET A 44 31.59 5.49 -11.70
N ASP A 45 32.44 6.48 -11.99
CA ASP A 45 33.86 6.26 -12.21
C ASP A 45 34.55 5.70 -10.96
N GLY A 46 35.27 4.61 -11.14
CA GLY A 46 36.08 4.00 -10.08
C GLY A 46 35.34 3.03 -9.16
N ILE A 47 34.08 2.67 -9.45
CA ILE A 47 33.36 1.61 -8.74
C ILE A 47 34.00 0.26 -9.09
N LYS A 48 34.64 -0.38 -8.12
CA LYS A 48 35.38 -1.65 -8.32
C LYS A 48 34.53 -2.88 -8.04
N ASN A 49 33.45 -2.75 -7.27
CA ASN A 49 32.58 -3.86 -6.90
C ASN A 49 31.15 -3.42 -6.52
N MET A 50 30.26 -4.40 -6.42
CA MET A 50 28.84 -4.20 -6.12
C MET A 50 28.56 -3.70 -4.69
N ALA A 51 29.49 -3.87 -3.75
CA ALA A 51 29.31 -3.34 -2.40
C ALA A 51 29.47 -1.81 -2.41
N GLN A 52 30.51 -1.31 -3.09
CA GLN A 52 30.72 0.12 -3.28
C GLN A 52 29.55 0.78 -4.01
N LEU A 53 28.99 0.12 -5.03
CA LEU A 53 27.80 0.63 -5.71
C LEU A 53 26.61 0.80 -4.75
N ARG A 54 26.37 -0.17 -3.86
CA ARG A 54 25.30 -0.08 -2.86
C ARG A 54 25.55 1.02 -1.82
N ASP A 55 26.80 1.16 -1.36
CA ASP A 55 27.16 2.22 -0.41
C ASP A 55 26.91 3.61 -1.01
N ILE A 56 27.29 3.76 -2.28
CA ILE A 56 27.05 4.98 -3.07
C ILE A 56 25.55 5.23 -3.26
N MET A 57 24.77 4.21 -3.64
CA MET A 57 23.30 4.34 -3.74
C MET A 57 22.67 4.71 -2.40
N GLY A 58 23.17 4.16 -1.29
CA GLY A 58 22.75 4.53 0.06
C GLY A 58 23.02 6.00 0.36
N ALA A 59 24.19 6.52 -0.05
CA ALA A 59 24.51 7.95 0.09
C ALA A 59 23.58 8.83 -0.76
N ILE A 60 23.26 8.42 -1.98
CA ILE A 60 22.28 9.11 -2.84
C ILE A 60 20.91 9.15 -2.16
N ILE A 61 20.38 7.98 -1.77
CA ILE A 61 19.05 7.86 -1.15
C ILE A 61 18.97 8.70 0.13
N ASN A 62 20.02 8.67 0.96
CA ASN A 62 20.09 9.52 2.14
C ASN A 62 20.10 11.01 1.79
N SER A 63 20.76 11.39 0.69
CA SER A 63 20.80 12.77 0.21
C SER A 63 19.48 13.26 -0.37
N LEU A 64 18.64 12.35 -0.88
CA LEU A 64 17.30 12.63 -1.39
C LEU A 64 16.30 12.91 -0.26
N GLY A 65 16.58 12.43 0.96
CA GLY A 65 15.78 12.70 2.15
C GLY A 65 14.34 12.20 2.01
N ASP A 66 13.38 13.12 2.02
CA ASP A 66 11.95 12.84 1.86
C ASP A 66 11.50 12.83 0.38
N CYS A 67 12.39 13.03 -0.58
CA CYS A 67 12.08 12.91 -1.99
C CYS A 67 11.78 11.44 -2.34
N LYS A 68 10.57 11.19 -2.84
CA LYS A 68 10.07 9.85 -3.20
C LYS A 68 9.92 9.62 -4.69
N THR A 69 10.42 10.53 -5.52
CA THR A 69 10.24 10.47 -6.97
C THR A 69 11.57 10.78 -7.65
N PHE A 70 11.97 9.93 -8.57
CA PHE A 70 13.22 10.02 -9.31
C PHE A 70 12.97 9.88 -10.81
N ILE A 71 13.52 10.78 -11.62
CA ILE A 71 13.49 10.75 -13.08
C ILE A 71 14.87 10.40 -13.62
N GLY A 72 15.00 9.29 -14.34
CA GLY A 72 16.24 8.88 -15.02
C GLY A 72 15.98 8.50 -16.48
N GLN A 73 17.04 8.23 -17.25
CA GLN A 73 16.87 7.75 -18.63
C GLN A 73 16.64 6.24 -18.68
N SER A 74 17.50 5.51 -18.00
CA SER A 74 17.36 4.07 -17.80
C SER A 74 17.96 3.72 -16.45
N VAL A 75 17.12 3.23 -15.55
CA VAL A 75 17.50 2.86 -14.19
C VAL A 75 17.32 1.36 -14.05
N SER A 76 18.41 0.61 -14.17
CA SER A 76 18.39 -0.86 -14.13
C SER A 76 19.38 -1.44 -13.14
N GLY A 77 19.16 -2.69 -12.73
CA GLY A 77 20.07 -3.43 -11.85
C GLY A 77 20.04 -2.94 -10.39
N VAL A 78 21.22 -2.76 -9.80
CA VAL A 78 21.34 -2.38 -8.39
C VAL A 78 20.75 -1.00 -8.07
N PRO A 79 20.97 0.05 -8.88
CA PRO A 79 20.28 1.34 -8.68
C PRO A 79 18.77 1.22 -8.59
N TYR A 80 18.14 0.46 -9.49
CA TYR A 80 16.70 0.21 -9.48
C TYR A 80 16.26 -0.44 -8.17
N PHE A 81 16.93 -1.53 -7.78
CA PHE A 81 16.60 -2.27 -6.57
C PHE A 81 16.76 -1.44 -5.29
N GLU A 82 17.82 -0.64 -5.17
CA GLU A 82 18.03 0.20 -3.98
C GLU A 82 17.00 1.35 -3.92
N PHE A 83 16.62 1.94 -5.05
CA PHE A 83 15.54 2.94 -5.10
C PHE A 83 14.18 2.34 -4.76
N GLU A 84 13.82 1.19 -5.33
CA GLU A 84 12.57 0.48 -5.03
C GLU A 84 12.48 0.13 -3.54
N LYS A 85 13.56 -0.41 -2.96
CA LYS A 85 13.67 -0.72 -1.54
C LYS A 85 13.51 0.52 -0.64
N ALA A 86 13.93 1.69 -1.11
CA ALA A 86 13.75 2.96 -0.41
C ALA A 86 12.33 3.57 -0.60
N GLY A 87 11.47 2.92 -1.39
CA GLY A 87 10.13 3.38 -1.73
C GLY A 87 10.15 4.62 -2.62
N ILE A 88 11.15 4.73 -3.50
CA ILE A 88 11.25 5.82 -4.48
C ILE A 88 10.61 5.35 -5.79
N ASN A 89 9.65 6.12 -6.30
CA ASN A 89 9.03 5.93 -7.60
C ASN A 89 10.00 6.37 -8.69
N ILE A 90 10.29 5.48 -9.62
CA ILE A 90 11.22 5.73 -10.72
C ILE A 90 10.41 5.99 -12.00
N TRP A 91 10.75 7.08 -12.67
CA TRP A 91 10.19 7.48 -13.95
C TRP A 91 11.31 7.54 -14.99
N GLU A 92 11.06 6.99 -16.17
CA GLU A 92 12.05 6.94 -17.24
C GLU A 92 11.66 7.87 -18.40
N PHE A 93 12.50 8.85 -18.70
CA PHE A 93 12.30 9.86 -19.75
C PHE A 93 13.63 10.24 -20.43
N GLU A 94 13.55 10.87 -21.59
CA GLU A 94 14.69 11.42 -22.32
C GLU A 94 14.51 12.94 -22.50
N GLY A 95 15.60 13.69 -22.62
CA GLY A 95 15.55 15.16 -22.76
C GLY A 95 15.67 15.88 -21.42
N THR A 96 15.07 17.06 -21.26
CA THR A 96 15.26 17.89 -20.05
C THR A 96 14.30 17.47 -18.93
N PRO A 97 14.73 17.32 -17.67
CA PRO A 97 13.82 16.92 -16.58
C PRO A 97 12.65 17.88 -16.39
N THR A 98 12.89 19.19 -16.58
CA THR A 98 11.91 20.26 -16.37
C THR A 98 10.64 20.09 -17.19
N ASP A 99 10.74 19.46 -18.37
CA ASP A 99 9.61 19.23 -19.28
C ASP A 99 8.65 18.18 -18.71
N TYR A 100 9.15 17.28 -17.85
CA TYR A 100 8.40 16.15 -17.30
C TYR A 100 7.98 16.35 -15.84
N LEU A 101 8.57 17.30 -15.10
CA LEU A 101 8.25 17.53 -13.68
C LEU A 101 6.74 17.70 -13.42
N GLU A 102 6.08 18.51 -14.26
CA GLU A 102 4.64 18.77 -14.10
C GLU A 102 3.79 17.55 -14.48
N HIS A 103 4.22 16.79 -15.50
CA HIS A 103 3.56 15.57 -15.91
C HIS A 103 3.60 14.52 -14.80
N VAL A 104 4.81 14.24 -14.29
CA VAL A 104 5.05 13.27 -13.20
C VAL A 104 4.25 13.65 -11.96
N TYR A 105 4.29 14.91 -11.54
CA TYR A 105 3.53 15.36 -10.39
C TYR A 105 2.02 15.15 -10.54
N LYS A 106 1.46 15.44 -11.72
CA LYS A 106 0.04 15.23 -11.99
C LYS A 106 -0.32 13.74 -12.01
N GLN A 107 0.50 12.90 -12.62
CA GLN A 107 0.27 11.46 -12.64
C GLN A 107 0.29 10.87 -11.22
N GLU A 108 1.29 11.20 -10.41
CA GLU A 108 1.35 10.71 -9.03
C GLU A 108 0.18 11.22 -8.17
N LEU A 109 -0.32 12.45 -8.40
CA LEU A 109 -1.50 12.95 -7.73
C LEU A 109 -2.77 12.18 -8.13
N LEU A 110 -2.90 11.84 -9.41
CA LEU A 110 -4.00 11.02 -9.92
C LEU A 110 -3.95 9.62 -9.30
N GLU A 111 -2.79 8.95 -9.34
CA GLU A 111 -2.59 7.62 -8.74
C GLU A 111 -2.93 7.63 -7.24
N GLN A 112 -2.47 8.63 -6.49
CA GLN A 112 -2.82 8.78 -5.08
C GLN A 112 -4.33 8.94 -4.88
N SER A 113 -4.98 9.79 -5.68
CA SER A 113 -6.44 9.99 -5.59
C SER A 113 -7.22 8.72 -5.93
N GLU A 114 -6.77 7.93 -6.90
CA GLU A 114 -7.40 6.67 -7.28
C GLU A 114 -7.26 5.61 -6.19
N LEU A 115 -6.08 5.54 -5.55
CA LEU A 115 -5.85 4.69 -4.39
C LEU A 115 -6.77 5.09 -3.24
N GLU A 116 -6.84 6.38 -2.89
CA GLU A 116 -7.72 6.88 -1.85
C GLU A 116 -9.21 6.56 -2.14
N ILE A 117 -9.67 6.79 -3.37
CA ILE A 117 -11.04 6.43 -3.80
C ILE A 117 -11.27 4.92 -3.67
N THR A 118 -10.30 4.11 -4.06
CA THR A 118 -10.38 2.65 -3.99
C THR A 118 -10.44 2.17 -2.53
N GLU A 119 -9.61 2.74 -1.65
CA GLU A 119 -9.62 2.44 -0.23
C GLU A 119 -10.92 2.88 0.44
N LEU A 120 -11.43 4.07 0.10
CA LEU A 120 -12.73 4.57 0.56
C LEU A 120 -13.87 3.65 0.13
N ARG A 121 -13.90 3.23 -1.14
CA ARG A 121 -14.88 2.26 -1.65
C ARG A 121 -14.81 0.93 -0.91
N LYS A 122 -13.59 0.41 -0.70
CA LYS A 122 -13.37 -0.83 0.04
C LYS A 122 -13.84 -0.72 1.50
N LYS A 123 -13.59 0.42 2.14
CA LYS A 123 -14.07 0.70 3.50
C LYS A 123 -15.60 0.76 3.56
N GLN A 124 -16.24 1.47 2.64
CA GLN A 124 -17.71 1.55 2.55
C GLN A 124 -18.33 0.17 2.32
N GLN A 125 -17.75 -0.65 1.44
CA GLN A 125 -18.20 -2.03 1.22
C GLN A 125 -18.01 -2.90 2.48
N LEU A 126 -16.90 -2.75 3.20
CA LEU A 126 -16.65 -3.45 4.45
C LEU A 126 -17.65 -3.04 5.54
N GLU A 127 -18.04 -1.77 5.61
CA GLU A 127 -19.08 -1.28 6.52
C GLU A 127 -20.48 -1.81 6.13
N ALA A 128 -20.81 -1.84 4.84
CA ALA A 128 -22.10 -2.31 4.34
C ALA A 128 -22.33 -3.82 4.57
N ILE A 129 -21.25 -4.60 4.53
CA ILE A 129 -21.26 -6.07 4.70
C ILE A 129 -20.81 -6.47 6.11
N GLY A 130 -20.31 -5.51 6.88
CA GLY A 130 -19.74 -5.67 8.22
C GLY A 130 -20.72 -6.22 9.26
N PRO A 131 -20.20 -6.62 10.43
CA PRO A 131 -21.05 -6.93 11.58
C PRO A 131 -21.89 -5.73 11.97
N LYS A 132 -23.22 -5.87 11.87
CA LYS A 132 -24.20 -4.90 12.37
C LYS A 132 -24.31 -5.05 13.88
N ASP A 133 -24.18 -3.93 14.59
CA ASP A 133 -24.33 -3.86 16.04
C ASP A 133 -25.82 -3.67 16.39
N PHE A 134 -26.37 -4.58 17.18
CA PHE A 134 -27.74 -4.51 17.71
C PHE A 134 -27.76 -3.99 19.16
N GLY A 135 -26.63 -3.52 19.68
CA GLY A 135 -26.44 -3.11 21.06
C GLY A 135 -26.13 -4.30 21.98
N ASN A 136 -25.73 -3.99 23.22
CA ASN A 136 -25.47 -4.99 24.28
C ASN A 136 -24.50 -6.11 23.86
N GLY A 137 -23.52 -5.81 23.00
CA GLY A 137 -22.55 -6.79 22.51
C GLY A 137 -23.15 -7.89 21.62
N HIS A 138 -24.32 -7.63 21.00
CA HIS A 138 -24.93 -8.50 19.99
C HIS A 138 -24.60 -7.99 18.60
N TYR A 139 -23.91 -8.83 17.82
CA TYR A 139 -23.55 -8.52 16.44
C TYR A 139 -24.11 -9.55 15.48
N GLN A 140 -24.50 -9.10 14.29
CA GLN A 140 -24.96 -9.95 13.20
C GLN A 140 -24.20 -9.65 11.92
N VAL A 141 -23.81 -10.67 11.18
CA VAL A 141 -23.11 -10.52 9.91
C VAL A 141 -23.56 -11.60 8.94
N SER A 142 -23.76 -11.21 7.68
CA SER A 142 -24.13 -12.14 6.61
C SER A 142 -23.01 -12.22 5.58
N LEU A 143 -22.35 -13.38 5.55
CA LEU A 143 -21.29 -13.72 4.60
C LEU A 143 -21.84 -14.21 3.26
N THR A 144 -23.14 -14.43 3.12
CA THR A 144 -23.75 -14.95 1.88
C THR A 144 -23.45 -14.03 0.69
N LYS A 145 -23.41 -12.71 0.90
CA LYS A 145 -23.00 -11.72 -0.10
C LYS A 145 -21.53 -11.80 -0.49
N ILE A 146 -20.66 -12.26 0.42
CA ILE A 146 -19.22 -12.43 0.17
C ILE A 146 -18.94 -13.75 -0.54
N GLN A 147 -19.66 -14.81 -0.17
CA GLN A 147 -19.48 -16.15 -0.72
C GLN A 147 -20.09 -16.32 -2.12
N GLY A 148 -21.00 -15.43 -2.52
CA GLY A 148 -21.65 -15.45 -3.83
C GLY A 148 -21.14 -14.43 -4.85
N ASN A 149 -20.38 -13.40 -4.44
CA ASN A 149 -19.94 -12.31 -5.31
C ASN A 149 -18.42 -12.07 -5.19
N ASN A 150 -17.76 -11.75 -6.31
CA ASN A 150 -16.36 -11.36 -6.31
C ASN A 150 -16.20 -9.88 -5.89
N LEU A 151 -16.49 -9.58 -4.62
CA LEU A 151 -16.44 -8.22 -4.06
C LEU A 151 -15.04 -7.79 -3.64
N GLY A 152 -14.01 -8.62 -3.86
CA GLY A 152 -12.63 -8.32 -3.42
C GLY A 152 -12.45 -8.24 -1.89
N ILE A 153 -13.49 -8.58 -1.11
CA ILE A 153 -13.50 -8.62 0.35
C ILE A 153 -13.69 -10.07 0.80
N THR A 154 -12.90 -10.51 1.76
CA THR A 154 -12.94 -11.86 2.31
C THR A 154 -13.73 -11.93 3.61
N SER A 155 -14.31 -13.08 3.92
CA SER A 155 -14.98 -13.32 5.22
C SER A 155 -14.04 -13.04 6.41
N LYS A 156 -12.74 -13.30 6.26
CA LYS A 156 -11.70 -13.01 7.25
C LYS A 156 -11.56 -11.52 7.53
N GLN A 157 -11.56 -10.67 6.50
CA GLN A 157 -11.49 -9.21 6.67
C GLN A 157 -12.70 -8.65 7.42
N VAL A 158 -13.89 -9.25 7.23
CA VAL A 158 -15.13 -8.82 7.87
C VAL A 158 -15.21 -9.25 9.34
N LEU A 159 -14.87 -10.49 9.63
CA LEU A 159 -15.08 -11.12 10.94
C LEU A 159 -13.89 -10.99 11.90
N LEU A 160 -12.67 -10.97 11.40
CA LEU A 160 -11.48 -10.97 12.27
C LEU A 160 -11.41 -9.74 13.19
N PRO A 161 -11.78 -8.50 12.78
CA PRO A 161 -11.75 -7.35 13.67
C PRO A 161 -12.64 -7.50 14.90
N ILE A 162 -13.86 -8.03 14.75
CA ILE A 162 -14.78 -8.22 15.88
C ILE A 162 -14.33 -9.37 16.78
N LEU A 163 -13.86 -10.48 16.19
CA LEU A 163 -13.31 -11.62 16.94
C LEU A 163 -12.06 -11.22 17.75
N LYS A 164 -11.24 -10.30 17.22
CA LYS A 164 -10.06 -9.75 17.91
C LYS A 164 -10.41 -8.74 19.00
N LYS A 165 -11.31 -7.79 18.73
CA LYS A 165 -11.73 -6.78 19.71
C LYS A 165 -12.37 -7.42 20.94
N GLY A 166 -13.09 -8.53 20.76
CA GLY A 166 -13.68 -9.28 21.88
C GLY A 166 -14.81 -8.55 22.61
N LEU A 167 -15.30 -7.42 22.08
CA LEU A 167 -16.38 -6.61 22.65
C LEU A 167 -17.76 -7.12 22.24
N TYR A 168 -17.95 -8.44 22.24
CA TYR A 168 -19.24 -9.07 21.95
C TYR A 168 -19.55 -10.14 22.99
N TYR A 169 -20.84 -10.29 23.29
CA TYR A 169 -21.39 -11.44 24.03
C TYR A 169 -21.92 -12.49 23.05
N LYS A 170 -22.46 -12.04 21.93
CA LYS A 170 -23.13 -12.86 20.93
C LYS A 170 -22.80 -12.36 19.53
N LEU A 171 -22.26 -13.23 18.69
CA LEU A 171 -22.03 -12.96 17.27
C LEU A 171 -22.77 -14.00 16.43
N GLU A 172 -23.63 -13.53 15.55
CA GLU A 172 -24.39 -14.37 14.62
C GLU A 172 -23.86 -14.21 13.20
N VAL A 173 -23.34 -15.30 12.65
CA VAL A 173 -22.75 -15.34 11.30
C VAL A 173 -23.65 -16.17 10.39
N TYR A 174 -24.16 -15.57 9.32
CA TYR A 174 -24.95 -16.27 8.31
C TYR A 174 -24.06 -16.56 7.10
N CYS A 175 -23.98 -17.83 6.67
CA CYS A 175 -23.07 -18.25 5.60
C CYS A 175 -23.60 -19.46 4.84
N SER A 176 -23.23 -19.63 3.57
CA SER A 176 -23.59 -20.83 2.80
C SER A 176 -22.75 -22.04 3.20
N HIS A 177 -21.52 -21.80 3.62
CA HIS A 177 -20.61 -22.76 4.22
C HIS A 177 -19.77 -22.05 5.29
N ILE A 178 -19.34 -22.79 6.31
CA ILE A 178 -18.49 -22.23 7.37
C ILE A 178 -17.07 -22.12 6.82
N PRO A 179 -16.42 -20.94 6.85
CA PRO A 179 -15.03 -20.83 6.41
C PRO A 179 -14.08 -21.62 7.34
N PRO A 180 -13.15 -22.45 6.81
CA PRO A 180 -12.25 -23.26 7.65
C PRO A 180 -11.41 -22.44 8.64
N TRP A 181 -11.00 -21.23 8.24
CA TRP A 181 -10.25 -20.33 9.10
C TRP A 181 -11.08 -19.83 10.30
N LEU A 182 -12.41 -19.74 10.17
CA LEU A 182 -13.30 -19.31 11.26
C LEU A 182 -13.41 -20.41 12.31
N GLU A 183 -13.49 -21.67 11.88
CA GLU A 183 -13.47 -22.83 12.80
C GLU A 183 -12.17 -22.87 13.60
N ALA A 184 -11.03 -22.72 12.92
CA ALA A 184 -9.73 -22.64 13.57
C ALA A 184 -9.65 -21.48 14.59
N GLU A 185 -10.21 -20.31 14.27
CA GLU A 185 -10.22 -19.14 15.15
C GLU A 185 -11.13 -19.34 16.38
N ILE A 186 -12.27 -20.02 16.23
CA ILE A 186 -13.16 -20.37 17.34
C ILE A 186 -12.45 -21.29 18.33
N VAL A 187 -11.75 -22.31 17.82
CA VAL A 187 -10.98 -23.26 18.62
C VAL A 187 -9.81 -22.57 19.32
N SER A 188 -9.01 -21.80 18.59
CA SER A 188 -7.81 -21.14 19.13
C SER A 188 -8.12 -20.12 20.22
N ARG A 189 -9.28 -19.46 20.13
CA ARG A 189 -9.76 -18.48 21.13
C ARG A 189 -10.61 -19.10 22.24
N ALA A 190 -10.75 -20.42 22.28
CA ALA A 190 -11.62 -21.14 23.21
C ALA A 190 -13.05 -20.56 23.27
N LEU A 191 -13.62 -20.19 22.12
CA LEU A 191 -14.99 -19.72 22.00
C LEU A 191 -15.98 -20.89 21.95
N SER A 192 -17.25 -20.62 22.23
CA SER A 192 -18.34 -21.57 22.02
C SER A 192 -19.07 -21.24 20.72
N SER A 193 -19.32 -22.24 19.88
CA SER A 193 -20.13 -22.08 18.67
C SER A 193 -21.30 -23.06 18.64
N LYS A 194 -22.43 -22.61 18.08
CA LYS A 194 -23.59 -23.45 17.75
C LYS A 194 -23.95 -23.21 16.29
N ILE A 195 -24.17 -24.27 15.53
CA ILE A 195 -24.50 -24.20 14.10
C ILE A 195 -25.96 -24.62 13.93
N GLU A 196 -26.73 -23.79 13.23
CA GLU A 196 -28.14 -24.02 12.92
C GLU A 196 -28.34 -23.91 11.41
N ARG A 197 -28.95 -24.92 10.78
CA ARG A 197 -29.29 -24.86 9.35
C ARG A 197 -30.61 -24.12 9.20
N ILE A 198 -30.59 -22.97 8.51
CA ILE A 198 -31.79 -22.16 8.26
C ILE A 198 -32.56 -22.70 7.06
N ASN A 199 -31.84 -23.02 5.98
CA ASN A 199 -32.39 -23.65 4.78
C ASN A 199 -31.28 -24.45 4.03
N GLU A 200 -31.57 -24.94 2.83
CA GLU A 200 -30.61 -25.74 2.04
C GLU A 200 -29.30 -25.01 1.74
N LYS A 201 -29.33 -23.67 1.59
CA LYS A 201 -28.21 -22.84 1.13
C LYS A 201 -27.66 -21.88 2.20
N GLU A 202 -28.22 -21.89 3.40
CA GLU A 202 -27.87 -20.94 4.47
C GLU A 202 -27.79 -21.60 5.85
N LEU A 203 -26.66 -21.34 6.51
CA LEU A 203 -26.34 -21.74 7.87
C LEU A 203 -26.21 -20.49 8.75
N ARG A 204 -26.61 -20.61 10.00
CA ARG A 204 -26.36 -19.64 11.06
C ARG A 204 -25.37 -20.22 12.06
N VAL A 205 -24.23 -19.56 12.24
CA VAL A 205 -23.24 -19.88 13.26
C VAL A 205 -23.34 -18.85 14.38
N LEU A 206 -23.77 -19.31 15.54
CA LEU A 206 -23.84 -18.53 16.76
C LEU A 206 -22.54 -18.69 17.55
N ILE A 207 -21.76 -17.62 17.69
CA ILE A 207 -20.49 -17.58 18.41
C ILE A 207 -20.67 -16.79 19.71
N THR A 208 -20.25 -17.38 20.82
CA THR A 208 -20.35 -16.81 22.18
C THR A 208 -19.04 -17.04 22.94
N LYS A 209 -18.80 -16.23 23.98
CA LYS A 209 -17.70 -16.50 24.91
C LYS A 209 -18.05 -17.72 25.75
N LYS A 210 -17.05 -18.56 26.08
CA LYS A 210 -17.22 -19.58 27.12
C LYS A 210 -17.45 -18.85 28.44
N ILE A 211 -18.67 -18.92 28.94
CA ILE A 211 -18.97 -18.53 30.32
C ILE A 211 -18.33 -19.63 31.18
N CYS A 212 -17.40 -19.27 32.07
CA CYS A 212 -16.92 -20.20 33.07
C CYS A 212 -18.13 -20.67 33.88
N LYS A 213 -18.37 -21.97 33.93
CA LYS A 213 -19.27 -22.59 34.91
C LYS A 213 -18.54 -22.72 36.23
#